data_AF-A0A7W1SC80-F1
#
_entry.id   AF-A0A7W1SC80-F1
#
_cell.length_a   1.000
_cell.length_b   1.000
_cell.length_c   1.000
_cell.angle_alpha   90.00
_cell.angle_beta   90.00
_cell.angle_gamma   90.00
#
_symmetry.space_group_name_H-M   'P 1'
#
loop_
_entity.id
_entity.type
_entity.pdbx_description
1 polymer ?
#
loop_
_entity_poly.entity_id
_entity_poly.type
_entity_poly.pdbx_seq_one_letter_code
_entity_poly.pdbx_strand_id
1 'polypeptide(L)'
;MAERNDLLGWEEEDTYWETNYRSRPYASSASSDYESYRPGYRYGYESANQHRDRNWDDVESDLSTSWNSYEHRGNSTWDQVKGAVRDAWDRVTGKRTANTR
;
A
#
# COMPACT_ATOMS: atom_id res chain seq x y z
N MET A 1 20.38 -13.18 -5.97
CA MET A 1 18.95 -13.43 -6.17
C MET A 1 18.21 -12.12 -5.87
N ALA A 2 17.22 -11.74 -6.70
CA ALA A 2 16.16 -10.70 -6.58
C ALA A 2 16.26 -9.69 -5.40
N GLU A 3 16.22 -8.37 -5.48
CA GLU A 3 15.82 -7.36 -6.47
C GLU A 3 16.52 -6.03 -6.12
N ARG A 4 17.45 -5.55 -6.95
CA ARG A 4 18.10 -4.23 -6.74
C ARG A 4 17.46 -3.10 -7.55
N ASN A 5 16.38 -3.40 -8.28
CA ASN A 5 15.71 -2.46 -9.17
C ASN A 5 14.32 -2.02 -8.65
N ASP A 6 13.72 -2.76 -7.72
CA ASP A 6 12.44 -2.41 -7.08
C ASP A 6 12.58 -1.40 -5.92
N LEU A 7 13.79 -1.28 -5.36
CA LEU A 7 14.05 -0.39 -4.23
C LEU A 7 14.02 1.09 -4.61
N LEU A 8 14.42 1.45 -5.83
CA LEU A 8 14.49 2.86 -6.25
C LEU A 8 13.10 3.52 -6.32
N GLY A 9 12.06 2.80 -6.76
CA GLY A 9 10.69 3.31 -6.76
C GLY A 9 10.00 3.20 -5.40
N TRP A 10 10.28 2.11 -4.66
CA TRP A 10 9.73 1.91 -3.32
C TRP A 10 10.23 2.95 -2.31
N GLU A 11 11.51 3.32 -2.33
CA GLU A 11 12.08 4.31 -1.41
C GLU A 11 11.52 5.72 -1.63
N GLU A 12 11.21 6.09 -2.88
CA GLU A 12 10.54 7.35 -3.22
C GLU A 12 9.08 7.36 -2.72
N GLU A 13 8.37 6.25 -2.87
CA GLU A 13 7.02 6.10 -2.32
C GLU A 13 7.02 6.06 -0.79
N ASP A 14 7.98 5.37 -0.18
CA ASP A 14 8.15 5.31 1.27
C ASP A 14 8.36 6.71 1.85
N THR A 15 9.26 7.50 1.25
CA THR A 15 9.51 8.89 1.69
C THR A 15 8.28 9.78 1.51
N TYR A 16 7.57 9.61 0.38
CA TYR A 16 6.33 10.33 0.15
C TYR A 16 5.27 9.95 1.19
N TRP A 17 5.07 8.66 1.43
CA TRP A 17 4.08 8.18 2.37
C TRP A 17 4.43 8.57 3.79
N GLU A 18 5.69 8.54 4.23
CA GLU A 18 6.10 9.00 5.57
C GLU A 18 5.62 10.43 5.88
N THR A 19 5.70 11.32 4.90
CA THR A 19 5.28 12.72 5.03
C THR A 19 3.77 12.90 4.79
N ASN A 20 3.21 12.20 3.80
CA ASN A 20 1.84 12.42 3.33
C ASN A 20 0.79 11.60 4.10
N TYR A 21 1.17 10.43 4.62
CA TYR A 21 0.37 9.57 5.49
C TYR A 21 -0.27 10.38 6.62
N ARG A 22 0.50 11.25 7.30
CA ARG A 22 0.01 12.09 8.40
C ARG A 22 -1.11 13.06 8.00
N SER A 23 -1.19 13.43 6.73
CA SER A 23 -2.25 14.29 6.20
C SER A 23 -3.57 13.54 5.94
N ARG A 24 -3.57 12.21 6.07
CA ARG A 24 -4.71 11.36 5.76
C ARG A 24 -5.65 11.26 6.98
N PRO A 25 -6.97 11.23 6.76
CA PRO A 25 -7.93 11.13 7.87
C PRO A 25 -7.79 9.82 8.67
N TYR A 26 -7.31 8.74 8.05
CA TYR A 26 -7.06 7.46 8.74
C TYR A 26 -5.81 7.49 9.63
N ALA A 27 -4.81 8.29 9.30
CA ALA A 27 -3.61 8.47 10.11
C ALA A 27 -3.86 9.34 11.35
N SER A 28 -4.80 10.29 11.25
CA SER A 28 -5.19 11.13 12.39
C SER A 28 -5.96 10.36 13.47
N SER A 29 -6.60 9.24 13.11
CA SER A 29 -7.40 8.44 14.05
C SER A 29 -6.61 7.29 14.67
N ALA A 30 -5.51 6.88 14.05
CA ALA A 30 -4.69 5.80 14.55
C ALA A 30 -3.42 6.38 15.16
N SER A 31 -3.29 6.21 16.47
CA SER A 31 -2.05 6.37 17.23
C SER A 31 -0.97 5.34 16.85
N SER A 32 -1.01 4.82 15.62
CA SER A 32 -0.07 3.85 15.08
C SER A 32 0.98 4.58 14.25
N ASP A 33 2.25 4.35 14.59
CA ASP A 33 3.40 4.89 13.88
C ASP A 33 3.41 4.49 12.40
N TYR A 34 4.11 5.28 11.58
CA TYR A 34 4.32 4.99 10.17
C TYR A 34 4.81 3.55 9.93
N GLU A 35 5.62 3.01 10.84
CA GLU A 35 6.10 1.63 10.83
C GLU A 35 4.98 0.59 10.79
N SER A 36 3.82 0.88 11.36
CA SER A 36 2.64 0.00 11.32
C SER A 36 1.97 0.00 9.94
N TYR A 37 2.09 1.09 9.19
CA TYR A 37 1.50 1.28 7.86
C TYR A 37 2.46 0.95 6.73
N ARG A 38 3.76 1.06 6.98
CA ARG A 38 4.84 0.76 6.05
C ARG A 38 4.69 -0.61 5.37
N PRO A 39 4.41 -1.73 6.09
CA PRO A 39 4.16 -3.01 5.44
C PRO A 39 2.87 -3.00 4.60
N GLY A 40 1.88 -2.18 4.95
CA GLY A 40 0.64 -2.01 4.19
C GLY A 40 0.86 -1.31 2.85
N TYR A 41 1.56 -0.17 2.84
CA TYR A 41 1.91 0.52 1.60
C TYR A 41 2.74 -0.38 0.69
N ARG A 42 3.67 -1.17 1.27
CA ARG A 42 4.54 -2.08 0.52
C ARG A 42 3.74 -3.16 -0.17
N TYR A 43 2.89 -3.81 0.63
CA TYR A 43 2.01 -4.84 0.14
C TYR A 43 1.08 -4.32 -0.96
N GLY A 44 0.49 -3.12 -0.77
CA GLY A 44 -0.33 -2.47 -1.78
C GLY A 44 0.41 -2.17 -3.07
N TYR A 45 1.64 -1.66 -3.00
CA TYR A 45 2.47 -1.37 -4.16
C TYR A 45 2.85 -2.63 -4.94
N GLU A 46 3.33 -3.67 -4.24
CA GLU A 46 3.73 -4.94 -4.86
C GLU A 46 2.54 -5.66 -5.51
N SER A 47 1.41 -5.74 -4.79
CA SER A 47 0.18 -6.34 -5.31
C SER A 47 -0.41 -5.54 -6.46
N ALA A 48 -0.38 -4.20 -6.37
CA ALA A 48 -0.82 -3.35 -7.46
C ALA A 48 0.01 -3.54 -8.73
N ASN A 49 1.32 -3.71 -8.59
CA ASN A 49 2.23 -3.97 -9.70
C ASN A 49 1.94 -5.31 -10.38
N GLN A 50 1.62 -6.35 -9.62
CA GLN A 50 1.26 -7.68 -10.12
C GLN A 50 -0.17 -7.76 -10.67
N HIS A 51 -1.08 -6.95 -10.12
CA HIS A 51 -2.51 -7.00 -10.41
C HIS A 51 -3.03 -5.71 -11.05
N ARG A 52 -2.22 -5.05 -11.90
CA ARG A 52 -2.60 -3.81 -12.60
C ARG A 52 -3.88 -3.96 -13.44
N ASP A 53 -4.14 -5.16 -13.96
CA ASP A 53 -5.30 -5.50 -14.79
C ASP A 53 -6.53 -5.95 -13.97
N ARG A 54 -6.43 -6.01 -12.64
CA ARG A 54 -7.53 -6.41 -11.74
C ARG A 54 -8.12 -5.19 -11.03
N ASN A 55 -9.36 -5.35 -10.54
CA ASN A 55 -10.03 -4.36 -9.72
C ASN A 55 -9.72 -4.52 -8.23
N TRP A 56 -9.66 -3.39 -7.51
CA TRP A 56 -9.54 -3.36 -6.03
C TRP A 56 -10.46 -4.33 -5.32
N ASP A 57 -11.73 -4.35 -5.69
CA ASP A 57 -12.75 -5.21 -5.08
C ASP A 57 -12.42 -6.71 -5.18
N ASP A 58 -11.89 -7.15 -6.33
CA ASP A 58 -11.64 -8.55 -6.63
C ASP A 58 -10.45 -9.09 -5.82
N VAL A 59 -9.38 -8.31 -5.71
CA VAL A 59 -8.19 -8.74 -4.96
C VAL A 59 -8.21 -8.26 -3.51
N GLU A 60 -9.08 -7.33 -3.09
CA GLU A 60 -9.21 -6.92 -1.68
C GLU A 60 -9.45 -8.15 -0.79
N SER A 61 -10.32 -9.06 -1.24
CA SER A 61 -10.63 -10.28 -0.50
C SER A 61 -9.45 -11.25 -0.41
N ASP A 62 -8.65 -11.34 -1.48
CA ASP A 62 -7.43 -12.16 -1.51
C ASP A 62 -6.32 -11.56 -0.64
N LEU A 63 -6.08 -10.25 -0.79
CA LEU A 63 -5.13 -9.47 -0.01
C LEU A 63 -5.47 -9.47 1.47
N SER A 64 -6.74 -9.34 1.84
CA SER A 64 -7.18 -9.43 3.24
C SER A 64 -6.85 -10.80 3.84
N THR A 65 -7.00 -11.87 3.07
CA THR A 65 -6.74 -13.24 3.51
C THR A 65 -5.24 -13.48 3.65
N SER A 66 -4.48 -13.04 2.65
CA SER A 66 -3.02 -13.09 2.64
C SER A 66 -2.40 -12.24 3.73
N TRP A 67 -2.98 -11.07 4.03
CA TRP A 67 -2.57 -10.20 5.15
C TRP A 67 -2.77 -10.86 6.51
N ASN A 68 -3.86 -11.63 6.68
CA ASN A 68 -4.08 -12.40 7.90
C ASN A 68 -2.96 -13.44 8.12
N SER A 69 -2.49 -14.04 7.03
CA SER A 69 -1.38 -15.01 7.03
C SER A 69 0.02 -14.37 7.01
N TYR A 70 0.11 -13.04 6.92
CA TYR A 70 1.38 -12.34 6.76
C TYR A 70 2.11 -12.20 8.11
N GLU A 71 3.20 -12.96 8.26
CA GLU A 71 4.00 -12.98 9.50
C GLU A 71 4.64 -11.62 9.82
N HIS A 72 4.82 -10.75 8.81
CA HIS A 72 5.43 -9.43 8.96
C HIS A 72 4.41 -8.29 9.14
N ARG A 73 3.12 -8.60 9.37
CA ARG A 73 2.09 -7.58 9.63
C ARG A 73 2.31 -6.81 10.94
N GLY A 74 3.18 -7.33 11.82
CA GLY A 74 3.40 -6.80 13.16
C GLY A 74 2.11 -6.84 13.99
N ASN A 75 1.79 -5.74 14.65
CA ASN A 75 0.52 -5.55 15.39
C ASN A 75 -0.58 -4.87 14.54
N SER A 76 -0.33 -4.61 13.25
CA SER A 76 -1.27 -3.91 12.39
C SER A 76 -2.36 -4.84 11.86
N THR A 77 -3.62 -4.40 11.96
CA THR A 77 -4.76 -5.15 11.40
C THR A 77 -4.96 -4.80 9.93
N TRP A 78 -5.63 -5.70 9.19
CA TRP A 78 -6.01 -5.43 7.79
C TRP A 78 -6.83 -4.14 7.68
N ASP A 79 -7.76 -3.88 8.59
CA ASP A 79 -8.59 -2.66 8.55
C ASP A 79 -7.75 -1.38 8.70
N GLN A 80 -6.71 -1.40 9.55
CA GLN A 80 -5.76 -0.30 9.66
C GLN A 80 -4.98 -0.11 8.35
N VAL A 81 -4.43 -1.19 7.79
CA VAL A 81 -3.59 -1.06 6.60
C VAL A 81 -4.35 -0.97 5.29
N LYS A 82 -5.62 -1.41 5.20
CA LYS A 82 -6.35 -1.45 3.90
C LYS A 82 -6.46 -0.07 3.28
N GLY A 83 -6.57 0.98 4.11
CA GLY A 83 -6.52 2.36 3.65
C GLY A 83 -5.20 2.67 2.95
N ALA A 84 -4.08 2.37 3.61
CA ALA A 84 -2.73 2.54 3.07
C ALA A 84 -2.47 1.68 1.82
N VAL A 85 -2.86 0.39 1.85
CA VAL A 85 -2.74 -0.56 0.73
C VAL A 85 -3.52 -0.05 -0.49
N ARG A 86 -4.77 0.40 -0.27
CA ARG A 86 -5.62 0.96 -1.33
C ARG A 86 -5.04 2.22 -1.94
N ASP A 87 -4.43 3.05 -1.13
CA ASP A 87 -3.82 4.29 -1.58
C ASP A 87 -2.53 4.09 -2.37
N ALA A 88 -1.66 3.17 -1.93
CA ALA A 88 -0.53 2.73 -2.74
C ALA A 88 -1.03 2.15 -4.07
N TRP A 89 -2.06 1.31 -4.04
CA TRP A 89 -2.57 0.70 -5.25
C TRP A 89 -3.19 1.72 -6.22
N ASP A 90 -4.05 2.63 -5.75
CA ASP A 90 -4.65 3.66 -6.60
C ASP A 90 -3.57 4.51 -7.32
N ARG A 91 -2.47 4.79 -6.61
CA ARG A 91 -1.29 5.47 -7.15
C ARG A 91 -0.58 4.65 -8.24
N VAL A 92 -0.33 3.36 -8.00
CA VAL A 92 0.38 2.46 -8.95
C VAL A 92 -0.46 2.12 -10.18
N THR A 93 -1.76 1.92 -10.02
CA THR A 93 -2.68 1.71 -11.15
C THR A 93 -2.98 2.98 -11.92
N GLY A 94 -2.51 4.13 -11.44
CA GLY A 94 -2.68 5.39 -12.15
C GLY A 94 -4.14 5.81 -12.25
N LYS A 95 -4.98 5.49 -11.27
CA LYS A 95 -6.35 6.03 -11.18
C LYS A 95 -6.39 7.53 -10.87
N ARG A 96 -5.25 8.21 -10.92
CA ARG A 96 -5.17 9.64 -11.24
C ARG A 96 -5.44 9.80 -12.74
N THR A 97 -6.70 10.07 -13.05
CA THR A 97 -7.17 10.83 -14.22
C THR A 97 -6.08 11.50 -15.08
N ALA A 98 -6.21 11.28 -16.40
CA ALA A 98 -5.47 11.83 -17.56
C ALA A 98 -4.44 10.84 -18.13
N ASN A 99 -4.70 10.06 -19.18
CA ASN A 99 -5.18 10.49 -20.51
C ASN A 99 -4.88 11.97 -20.81
N THR A 100 -3.60 12.27 -21.02
CA THR A 100 -3.23 13.31 -21.98
C THR A 100 -2.37 12.64 -23.04
N ARG A 101 -2.84 12.75 -24.27
CA ARG A 101 -2.24 12.25 -25.50
C ARG A 101 -1.30 13.31 -26.06
#